data_AF-A0A0F9P009-F1
#
_entry.id   AF-A0A0F9P009-F1
#
_cell.length_a   1.000
_cell.length_b   1.000
_cell.length_c   1.000
_cell.angle_alpha   90.00
_cell.angle_beta   90.00
_cell.angle_gamma   90.00
#
_symmetry.space_group_name_H-M   'P 1'
#
loop_
_entity.id
_entity.type
_entity.pdbx_description
1 polymer ?
#
loop_
_entity_poly.entity_id
_entity_poly.type
_entity_poly.pdbx_seq_one_letter_code
_entity_poly.pdbx_strand_id
1 'polypeptide(L)' 'MTCIVGFIDDGGKAWMGGDSAGVAGHHTHPRRDPKVFRVGPVLIGYTSSFRMGQLLRYHLKIP' A
#
# COMPACT_ATOMS: atom_id res chain seq x y z
N MET A 1 5.00 -6.45 10.81
CA MET A 1 3.57 -6.12 10.90
C MET A 1 3.31 -4.88 10.05
N THR A 2 2.18 -4.82 9.34
CA THR A 2 1.74 -3.65 8.55
C THR A 2 0.25 -3.47 8.77
N CYS A 3 -0.19 -2.23 8.96
CA CYS A 3 -1.59 -1.83 8.97
C CYS A 3 -1.92 -1.08 7.67
N ILE A 4 -2.98 -1.52 6.98
CA ILE A 4 -3.59 -0.84 5.85
C ILE A 4 -5.06 -0.62 6.21
N VAL A 5 -5.55 0.61 6.04
CA VAL A 5 -6.93 1.00 6.36
C VAL A 5 -7.58 1.56 5.11
N GLY A 6 -8.78 1.10 4.79
CA GLY A 6 -9.64 1.67 3.75
C GLY A 6 -10.89 2.29 4.36
N PHE A 7 -11.34 3.41 3.81
CA PHE A 7 -12.54 4.13 4.23
C PHE A 7 -13.24 4.71 2.99
N ILE A 8 -14.55 4.55 2.89
CA ILE A 8 -15.37 5.24 1.90
C ILE A 8 -16.14 6.31 2.66
N ASP A 9 -16.00 7.57 2.27
CA ASP A 9 -16.77 8.66 2.88
C ASP A 9 -18.22 8.69 2.37
N ASP A 10 -19.06 9.50 3.01
CA ASP A 10 -20.48 9.63 2.68
C ASP A 10 -20.72 10.13 1.24
N GLY A 11 -19.71 10.79 0.63
CA GLY A 11 -19.72 11.22 -0.77
C GLY A 11 -19.29 10.14 -1.76
N GLY A 12 -19.01 8.92 -1.28
CA GLY A 12 -18.57 7.79 -2.10
C GLY A 12 -17.09 7.82 -2.48
N LYS A 13 -16.28 8.74 -1.91
CA LYS A 13 -14.85 8.81 -2.20
C LYS A 13 -14.08 7.81 -1.35
N ALA A 14 -13.21 7.04 -2.02
CA ALA A 14 -12.32 6.09 -1.37
C ALA A 14 -11.04 6.75 -0.83
N TRP A 15 -10.77 6.48 0.43
CA TRP A 15 -9.56 6.82 1.17
C TRP A 15 -8.83 5.54 1.57
N MET A 16 -7.52 5.54 1.47
CA MET A 16 -6.71 4.44 1.98
C MET A 16 -5.43 4.98 2.59
N GLY A 17 -5.07 4.44 3.76
CA GLY A 17 -3.86 4.77 4.50
C GLY A 17 -3.07 3.52 4.82
N GLY A 18 -1.76 3.67 4.97
CA GLY A 18 -0.87 2.62 5.43
C GLY A 18 0.28 3.21 6.22
N ASP A 19 0.79 2.46 7.20
CA ASP A 19 1.99 2.88 7.94
C ASP A 19 3.26 2.83 7.07
N SER A 20 4.33 3.44 7.57
CA SER A 20 5.65 3.46 6.91
C SER A 20 6.62 2.38 7.39
N ALA A 21 6.22 1.46 8.28
CA ALA A 21 7.13 0.52 8.94
C ALA A 21 7.54 -0.64 8.04
N GLY A 22 8.83 -0.80 7.75
CA GLY A 22 9.39 -2.02 7.21
C GLY A 22 9.86 -2.94 8.33
N VAL A 23 9.32 -4.16 8.43
CA VAL A 23 9.62 -5.08 9.54
C VAL A 23 10.28 -6.36 9.02
N ALA A 24 11.42 -6.73 9.62
CA ALA A 24 12.11 -8.00 9.41
C ALA A 24 12.43 -8.63 10.78
N GLY A 25 11.69 -9.68 11.15
CA GLY A 25 11.73 -10.21 12.52
C GLY A 25 11.29 -9.14 13.53
N HIS A 26 12.17 -8.80 14.48
CA HIS A 26 11.95 -7.74 15.46
C HIS A 26 12.53 -6.37 15.03
N HIS A 27 13.22 -6.31 13.88
CA HIS A 27 13.78 -5.06 13.38
C HIS A 27 12.73 -4.28 12.60
N THR A 28 12.58 -2.99 12.94
CA THR A 28 11.65 -2.08 12.29
C THR A 28 12.40 -0.86 11.77
N HIS A 29 12.19 -0.51 10.51
CA HIS A 29 12.77 0.66 9.87
C HIS A 29 11.72 1.47 9.12
N PRO A 30 11.71 2.81 9.19
CA PRO A 30 10.81 3.62 8.38
C PRO A 30 11.17 3.50 6.90
N ARG A 31 10.17 3.34 6.04
CA ARG A 31 10.27 3.30 4.59
C ARG A 31 9.67 4.56 4.00
N ARG A 32 10.35 5.12 3.00
CA ARG A 32 9.81 6.23 2.19
C ARG A 32 8.96 5.74 1.03
N ASP A 33 9.17 4.49 0.60
CA ASP A 33 8.35 3.90 -0.45
C ASP A 33 6.93 3.67 0.08
N PRO A 34 5.90 4.30 -0.49
CA PRO A 34 4.55 4.19 0.02
C PRO A 34 4.01 2.77 -0.15
N LYS A 35 3.29 2.29 0.89
CA LYS A 35 2.57 1.02 0.86
C LYS A 35 1.19 1.11 0.21
N VAL A 36 0.71 2.33 0.00
CA VAL A 36 -0.54 2.66 -0.66
C VAL A 36 -0.23 3.51 -1.89
N PHE A 37 -0.68 3.09 -3.06
CA PHE A 37 -0.46 3.81 -4.31
C PHE A 37 -1.60 3.54 -5.29
N ARG A 38 -1.74 4.42 -6.29
CA ARG A 38 -2.76 4.29 -7.33
C ARG A 38 -2.13 3.72 -8.60
N VAL A 39 -2.82 2.78 -9.24
CA VAL A 39 -2.48 2.24 -10.57
C VAL A 39 -3.72 2.36 -11.44
N GLY A 40 -3.75 3.36 -12.32
CA GLY A 40 -4.95 3.67 -13.09
C GLY A 40 -6.18 3.92 -12.19
N PRO A 41 -7.30 3.21 -12.38
CA PRO A 41 -8.52 3.43 -11.59
C PRO A 41 -8.46 2.82 -10.17
N VAL A 42 -7.53 1.92 -9.89
CA VAL A 42 -7.49 1.19 -8.61
C VAL A 42 -6.53 1.82 -7.59
N LEU A 43 -6.97 1.85 -6.33
CA LEU A 43 -6.16 2.21 -5.16
C LEU A 43 -5.71 0.92 -4.47
N ILE A 44 -4.40 0.70 -4.40
CA ILE A 44 -3.80 -0.55 -3.94
C ILE A 44 -3.02 -0.29 -2.65
N GLY A 45 -3.29 -1.09 -1.63
CA GLY A 45 -2.48 -1.23 -0.43
C GLY A 45 -1.92 -2.64 -0.35
N TYR A 46 -0.66 -2.80 0.09
CA TYR A 46 -0.03 -4.12 0.20
C TYR A 46 0.60 -4.35 1.58
N THR A 47 0.79 -5.63 1.90
CA THR A 47 1.50 -6.09 3.10
C THR A 47 2.47 -7.22 2.75
N SER A 48 3.27 -7.62 3.74
CA SER A 48 4.21 -8.75 3.72
C SER A 48 5.43 -8.58 2.81
N SER A 49 5.24 -8.39 1.50
CA SER A 49 6.34 -8.38 0.51
C SER A 49 6.49 -7.02 -0.17
N PHE A 50 7.62 -6.35 0.10
CA PHE A 50 7.98 -5.11 -0.61
C PHE A 50 8.17 -5.34 -2.11
N ARG A 51 8.70 -6.51 -2.49
CA ARG A 51 8.90 -6.82 -3.91
C ARG A 51 7.58 -6.98 -4.64
N MET A 52 6.58 -7.61 -4.02
CA MET A 52 5.23 -7.69 -4.57
C MET A 52 4.63 -6.28 -4.73
N GLY A 53 4.76 -5.41 -3.72
CA GLY A 53 4.34 -4.01 -3.83
C GLY A 53 4.98 -3.26 -5.00
N GLN A 54 6.28 -3.45 -5.24
CA GLN A 54 6.98 -2.84 -6.38
C GLN A 54 6.50 -3.37 -7.73
N LEU A 55 6.26 -4.68 -7.85
CA LEU A 55 5.72 -5.28 -9.07
C LEU A 55 4.31 -4.74 -9.35
N LEU A 56 3.45 -4.68 -8.33
CA LEU A 56 2.12 -4.08 -8.47
C LEU A 56 2.21 -2.60 -8.87
N ARG A 57 3.12 -1.83 -8.28
CA ARG A 57 3.22 -0.39 -8.56
C ARG A 57 3.73 -0.07 -9.97
N TYR A 58 4.73 -0.82 -10.44
CA TYR A 58 5.49 -0.43 -11.63
C TYR A 58 5.27 -1.34 -12.84
N HIS A 59 4.71 -2.55 -12.66
CA HIS A 59 4.57 -3.53 -13.73
C HIS A 59 3.13 -4.04 -13.92
N LEU A 60 2.21 -3.79 -12.98
CA LEU A 60 0.81 -4.16 -13.15
C LEU A 60 0.17 -3.34 -14.25
N LYS A 61 -0.50 -4.03 -15.17
CA LYS A 61 -1.35 -3.43 -16.20
C LYS A 61 -2.80 -3.73 -15.84
N ILE A 62 -3.57 -2.69 -15.56
CA ILE A 62 -5.01 -2.80 -15.31
C ILE A 62 -5.72 -2.81 -16.67
N PRO A 63 -6.61 -3.80 -16.95
CA PRO A 63 -7.43 -3.83 -18.15
C PRO A 63 -8.34 -2.62 -18.32
#